data_AF-A0A934HD58-F1
#
_entry.id   AF-A0A934HD58-F1
#
_cell.length_a   1.000
_cell.length_b   1.000
_cell.length_c   1.000
_cell.angle_alpha   90.00
_cell.angle_beta   90.00
_cell.angle_gamma   90.00
#
_symmetry.space_group_name_H-M   'P 1'
#
loop_
_entity.id
_entity.type
_entity.pdbx_description
1 polymer ?
#
loop_
_entity_poly.entity_id
_entity_poly.type
_entity_poly.pdbx_seq_one_letter_code
_entity_poly.pdbx_strand_id
1 'polypeptide(L)'
;MHNQWLDLIPYYIAGTVSRSKAAALEQHLARCESCRQAVEEWRQVAGIVRGEAHSWAGQTPALGQDMRARLSQLWGPSANGHSRPVSAVIDQTQMIRPNPRRTATPQIGRLAIPVTLAAALMGVVMIGLLLLYITTREGESPQEQLSAGAGTGTLSFSVQTATPTRTPFLTPARTQSGLPTAQAVADLGIIPPRATATPPRFVPSVTPFRFLPTPTPIAPPTDYFIPTPTAIYDNAWGYDYLLITLEQVGSIPAGTRVRVSSTWYDGTQRWYSIASQGEQMFADARESQLAYAGLGPGPTPTPIPPLTILSFVADQATAQAGQWLTLSWNVTGVQFVKLMEYHQIAPPYSTVLQDNLPAVSSLTVNVPMPDSYANTDSRSYQLIGVDYYGHELVGAFENGGIITLPLACPFSYFFGSTPNSCPEYPMPDQGAGSFQPFEGGFMIGMPTAGGTNVYVMYTDGSWISMVASNSQPDVIETPPDGRYQPFGAFGMTWNSSDVRARLGWATATVSNYTYLSQSEARNFHTEKTAIKFYLSLPDGRAIYVNPLTMVSPEYGTWTYQ
;
A
#
# COMPACT_ATOMS: atom_id res chain seq x y z
N MET A 1 15.10 -5.69 -22.61
CA MET A 1 14.74 -7.10 -22.34
C MET A 1 15.32 -7.65 -21.03
N HIS A 2 15.53 -6.83 -19.98
CA HIS A 2 16.02 -7.33 -18.68
C HIS A 2 14.87 -7.88 -17.80
N ASN A 3 13.68 -7.29 -17.92
CA ASN A 3 12.53 -7.59 -17.05
C ASN A 3 12.09 -9.06 -17.12
N GLN A 4 12.06 -9.66 -18.31
CA GLN A 4 11.67 -11.07 -18.47
C GLN A 4 12.58 -12.04 -17.69
N TRP A 5 13.87 -11.71 -17.53
CA TRP A 5 14.81 -12.54 -16.78
C TRP A 5 14.67 -12.33 -15.27
N LEU A 6 14.38 -11.11 -14.83
CA LEU A 6 14.14 -10.81 -13.42
C LEU A 6 12.94 -11.60 -12.88
N ASP A 7 11.88 -11.74 -13.66
CA ASP A 7 10.68 -12.51 -13.29
C ASP A 7 10.97 -14.02 -13.12
N LEU A 8 12.02 -14.55 -13.75
CA LEU A 8 12.40 -15.97 -13.65
C LEU A 8 13.30 -16.29 -12.45
N ILE A 9 13.96 -15.29 -11.86
CA ILE A 9 14.94 -15.51 -10.78
C ILE A 9 14.33 -16.19 -9.54
N PRO A 10 13.15 -15.79 -9.02
CA PRO A 10 12.57 -16.45 -7.84
C PRO A 10 12.32 -17.95 -8.07
N TYR A 11 11.80 -18.29 -9.25
CA TYR A 11 11.54 -19.68 -9.63
C TYR A 11 12.84 -20.47 -9.83
N TYR A 12 13.88 -19.84 -10.39
CA TYR A 12 15.19 -20.45 -10.60
C TYR A 12 15.84 -20.81 -9.25
N ILE A 13 15.81 -19.89 -8.29
CA ILE A 13 16.30 -20.12 -6.92
C ILE A 13 15.50 -21.20 -6.20
N ALA A 14 14.18 -21.27 -6.44
CA ALA A 14 13.32 -22.32 -5.91
C ALA A 14 13.52 -23.69 -6.59
N GLY A 15 14.28 -23.77 -7.69
CA GLY A 15 14.48 -25.01 -8.45
C GLY A 15 13.24 -25.49 -9.21
N THR A 16 12.28 -24.59 -9.47
CA THR A 16 10.99 -24.93 -10.11
C THR A 16 10.95 -24.59 -11.62
N VAL A 17 12.00 -23.97 -12.14
CA VAL A 17 12.13 -23.65 -13.57
C VAL A 17 12.50 -24.91 -14.38
N SER A 18 11.91 -25.07 -15.56
CA SER A 18 12.28 -26.15 -16.47
C SER A 18 13.76 -26.05 -16.88
N ARG A 19 14.40 -27.19 -17.16
CA ARG A 19 15.84 -27.22 -17.53
C ARG A 19 16.19 -26.29 -18.70
N SER A 20 15.30 -26.17 -19.69
CA SER A 20 15.50 -25.29 -20.85
C SER A 20 15.50 -23.81 -20.46
N LYS A 21 14.53 -23.38 -19.64
CA LYS A 21 14.46 -22.00 -19.14
C LYS A 21 15.62 -21.68 -18.20
N ALA A 22 16.05 -22.64 -17.37
CA ALA A 22 17.22 -22.49 -16.50
C ALA A 22 18.51 -22.29 -17.32
N ALA A 23 18.75 -23.11 -18.35
CA ALA A 23 19.92 -22.96 -19.21
C ALA A 23 19.93 -21.61 -19.96
N ALA A 24 18.75 -21.15 -20.42
CA ALA A 24 18.63 -19.84 -21.08
C ALA A 24 18.90 -18.68 -20.11
N LEU A 25 18.41 -18.77 -18.87
CA LEU A 25 18.72 -17.79 -17.83
C LEU A 25 20.21 -17.80 -17.49
N GLU A 26 20.84 -18.96 -17.33
CA GLU A 26 22.28 -19.08 -17.06
C GLU A 26 23.14 -18.48 -18.19
N GLN A 27 22.74 -18.68 -19.45
CA GLN A 27 23.39 -18.05 -20.59
C GLN A 27 23.27 -16.51 -20.55
N HIS A 28 22.12 -15.99 -20.10
CA HIS A 28 21.92 -14.54 -19.90
C HIS A 28 22.77 -14.01 -18.72
N LEU A 29 22.74 -14.71 -17.58
CA LEU A 29 23.50 -14.38 -16.37
C LEU A 29 25.01 -14.34 -16.63
N ALA A 30 25.54 -15.10 -17.59
CA ALA A 30 26.94 -15.00 -17.99
C ALA A 30 27.34 -13.61 -18.51
N ARG A 31 26.38 -12.84 -19.05
CA ARG A 31 26.63 -11.55 -19.71
C ARG A 31 26.01 -10.34 -19.00
N CYS A 32 25.18 -10.55 -17.98
CA CYS A 32 24.41 -9.49 -17.33
C CYS A 32 24.74 -9.38 -15.84
N GLU A 33 25.52 -8.37 -15.46
CA GLU A 33 25.94 -8.14 -14.08
C GLU A 33 24.74 -7.84 -13.16
N SER A 34 23.79 -7.00 -13.59
CA SER A 34 22.62 -6.66 -12.78
C SER A 34 21.72 -7.87 -12.49
N CYS A 35 21.58 -8.80 -13.44
CA CYS A 35 20.83 -10.04 -13.20
C CYS A 35 21.59 -11.01 -12.29
N ARG A 36 22.94 -11.04 -12.32
CA ARG A 36 23.73 -11.80 -11.34
C ARG A 36 23.55 -11.26 -9.93
N GLN A 37 23.55 -9.94 -9.77
CA GLN A 37 23.30 -9.30 -8.49
C GLN A 37 21.90 -9.66 -7.96
N ALA A 38 20.87 -9.57 -8.79
CA ALA A 38 19.52 -9.98 -8.42
C ALA A 38 19.44 -11.46 -7.98
N VAL A 39 20.14 -12.37 -8.66
CA VAL A 39 20.22 -13.80 -8.24
C VAL A 39 20.84 -13.94 -6.85
N GLU A 40 21.86 -13.15 -6.52
CA GLU A 40 22.51 -13.19 -5.21
C GLU A 40 21.60 -12.63 -4.11
N GLU A 41 20.90 -11.52 -4.36
CA GLU A 41 19.89 -10.96 -3.44
C GLU A 41 18.79 -12.00 -3.15
N TRP A 42 18.28 -12.68 -4.17
CA TRP A 42 17.28 -13.74 -3.98
C TRP A 42 17.84 -14.97 -3.24
N ARG A 43 19.13 -15.30 -3.38
CA ARG A 43 19.77 -16.37 -2.58
C ARG A 43 19.84 -16.00 -1.10
N GLN A 44 20.09 -14.74 -0.77
CA GLN A 44 20.08 -14.27 0.61
C GLN A 44 18.68 -14.43 1.24
N VAL A 45 17.62 -13.99 0.53
CA VAL A 45 16.23 -14.18 0.97
C VAL A 45 15.91 -15.67 1.17
N ALA A 46 16.26 -16.52 0.21
CA ALA A 46 16.05 -17.97 0.34
C ALA A 46 16.84 -18.58 1.51
N GLY A 47 18.01 -18.04 1.84
CA GLY A 47 18.80 -18.42 3.01
C GLY A 47 18.08 -18.14 4.33
N ILE A 48 17.50 -16.95 4.46
CA ILE A 48 16.72 -16.54 5.65
C ILE A 48 15.51 -17.47 5.83
N VAL A 49 14.73 -17.67 4.77
CA VAL A 49 13.54 -18.54 4.81
C VAL A 49 13.90 -19.98 5.20
N ARG A 50 15.00 -20.53 4.68
CA ARG A 50 15.46 -21.87 5.09
C ARG A 50 15.93 -21.91 6.54
N GLY A 51 16.60 -20.87 7.02
CA GLY A 51 17.02 -20.75 8.41
C GLY A 51 15.84 -20.74 9.37
N GLU A 52 14.80 -19.97 9.05
CA GLU A 52 13.58 -19.90 9.82
C GLU A 52 12.81 -21.23 9.79
N ALA A 53 12.64 -21.84 8.61
CA ALA A 53 12.03 -23.15 8.47
C ALA A 53 12.78 -24.23 9.27
N HIS A 54 14.11 -24.16 9.36
CA HIS A 54 14.90 -25.06 10.19
C HIS A 54 14.67 -24.82 11.68
N SER A 55 14.52 -23.57 12.12
CA SER A 55 14.19 -23.23 13.51
C SER A 55 12.82 -23.78 13.92
N TRP A 56 11.82 -23.71 13.03
CA TRP A 56 10.50 -24.28 13.25
C TRP A 56 10.56 -25.81 13.27
N ALA A 57 11.33 -26.43 12.38
CA ALA A 57 11.53 -27.87 12.38
C ALA A 57 12.13 -28.38 13.69
N GLY A 58 12.98 -27.60 14.36
CA GLY A 58 13.50 -27.92 15.70
C GLY A 58 12.44 -27.91 16.81
N GLN A 59 11.34 -27.16 16.62
CA GLN A 59 10.22 -27.09 17.56
C GLN A 59 9.14 -28.13 17.28
N THR A 60 9.08 -28.66 16.05
CA THR A 60 8.15 -29.75 15.72
C THR A 60 8.60 -31.07 16.34
N PRO A 61 7.67 -31.89 16.90
CA PRO A 61 7.99 -33.24 17.33
C PRO A 61 8.68 -34.01 16.21
N ALA A 62 9.81 -34.63 16.52
CA ALA A 62 10.58 -35.34 15.52
C ALA A 62 9.71 -36.42 14.86
N LEU A 63 9.75 -36.51 13.52
CA LEU A 63 8.99 -37.50 12.75
C LEU A 63 9.09 -38.88 13.40
N GLY A 64 7.97 -39.56 13.62
CA GLY A 64 7.97 -40.90 14.24
C GLY A 64 8.91 -41.86 13.51
N GLN A 65 9.51 -42.81 14.24
CA GLN A 65 10.49 -43.74 13.67
C GLN A 65 9.94 -44.52 12.47
N ASP A 66 8.65 -44.87 12.48
CA ASP A 66 7.98 -45.54 11.37
C ASP A 66 7.91 -44.68 10.10
N MET A 67 7.68 -43.37 10.25
CA MET A 67 7.64 -42.45 9.11
C MET A 67 9.05 -42.23 8.54
N ARG A 68 10.07 -42.14 9.41
CA ARG A 68 11.48 -42.09 8.96
C ARG A 68 11.90 -43.37 8.26
N ALA A 69 11.49 -44.53 8.76
CA ALA A 69 11.76 -45.82 8.13
C ALA A 69 11.11 -45.89 6.73
N ARG A 70 9.85 -45.47 6.59
CA ARG A 70 9.16 -45.41 5.29
C ARG A 70 9.82 -44.43 4.32
N LEU A 71 10.19 -43.23 4.77
CA LEU A 71 10.90 -42.25 3.92
C LEU A 71 12.28 -42.75 3.51
N SER A 72 13.02 -43.42 4.40
CA SER A 72 14.31 -44.02 4.07
C SER A 72 14.20 -45.19 3.09
N GLN A 73 13.09 -45.93 3.10
CA GLN A 73 12.82 -46.98 2.12
C GLN A 73 12.42 -46.40 0.76
N LEU A 74 11.70 -45.28 0.75
CA LEU A 74 11.31 -44.61 -0.50
C LEU A 74 12.49 -43.88 -1.15
N TRP A 75 13.41 -43.32 -0.35
CA TRP A 75 14.46 -42.40 -0.82
C TRP A 75 15.88 -42.96 -0.63
N GLY A 76 16.00 -44.20 -0.16
CA GLY A 76 17.29 -44.89 -0.07
C GLY A 76 17.92 -45.05 -1.46
N PRO A 77 19.26 -45.03 -1.56
CA PRO A 77 19.95 -45.22 -2.83
C PRO A 77 19.54 -46.58 -3.42
N SER A 78 18.86 -46.54 -4.56
CA SER A 78 18.55 -47.74 -5.33
C SER A 78 19.88 -48.38 -5.71
N ALA A 79 20.23 -49.50 -5.06
CA ALA A 79 21.44 -50.27 -5.35
C ALA A 79 21.49 -50.76 -6.81
N ASN A 80 20.37 -50.67 -7.53
CA ASN A 80 20.27 -50.96 -8.95
C ASN A 80 19.85 -49.66 -9.67
N GLY A 81 20.77 -49.03 -10.40
CA GLY A 81 20.61 -47.72 -11.05
C GLY A 81 19.56 -47.65 -12.18
N HIS A 82 18.31 -48.00 -11.89
CA HIS A 82 17.18 -47.91 -12.82
C HIS A 82 16.08 -47.09 -12.18
N SER A 83 15.98 -45.82 -12.59
CA SER A 83 14.88 -44.92 -12.24
C SER A 83 13.56 -45.49 -12.78
N ARG A 84 12.69 -46.00 -11.89
CA ARG A 84 11.31 -46.36 -12.26
C ARG A 84 10.38 -45.17 -11.99
N PRO A 85 9.49 -44.80 -12.92
CA PRO A 85 8.50 -43.76 -12.70
C PRO A 85 7.44 -44.21 -11.68
N VAL A 86 7.13 -43.33 -10.73
CA VAL A 86 6.11 -43.51 -9.69
C VAL A 86 4.73 -43.36 -10.34
N SER A 87 4.09 -44.46 -10.74
CA SER A 87 2.68 -44.44 -11.19
C SER A 87 1.91 -45.75 -10.94
N ALA A 88 2.33 -46.62 -10.02
CA ALA A 88 1.60 -47.87 -9.78
C ALA A 88 1.70 -48.36 -8.32
N VAL A 89 1.11 -47.63 -7.38
CA VAL A 89 0.84 -48.16 -6.02
C VAL A 89 -0.48 -47.59 -5.50
N ILE A 90 -1.59 -47.92 -6.16
CA ILE A 90 -2.92 -48.02 -5.52
C ILE A 90 -3.65 -49.17 -6.20
N ASP A 91 -3.32 -50.40 -5.82
CA ASP A 91 -4.26 -51.53 -5.97
C ASP A 91 -3.90 -52.60 -4.95
N GLN A 92 -4.56 -52.59 -3.79
CA GLN A 92 -4.58 -53.72 -2.86
C GLN A 92 -5.76 -53.55 -1.89
N THR A 93 -6.94 -53.95 -2.36
CA THR A 93 -8.09 -54.18 -1.49
C THR A 93 -8.03 -55.62 -1.00
N GLN A 94 -7.55 -55.84 0.24
CA GLN A 94 -7.55 -57.15 0.86
C GLN A 94 -8.98 -57.57 1.26
N MET A 95 -9.41 -58.71 0.73
CA MET A 95 -10.64 -59.42 1.07
C MET A 95 -10.58 -59.98 2.50
N ILE A 96 -11.41 -59.45 3.40
CA ILE A 96 -11.79 -60.10 4.65
C ILE A 96 -13.13 -60.82 4.43
N ARG A 97 -13.12 -62.15 4.58
CA ARG A 97 -14.31 -63.02 4.55
C ARG A 97 -15.19 -62.80 5.78
N PRO A 98 -16.53 -62.73 5.63
CA PRO A 98 -17.45 -63.04 6.71
C PRO A 98 -18.29 -64.31 6.47
N ASN A 99 -18.60 -64.92 7.61
CA ASN A 99 -19.33 -66.15 7.91
C ASN A 99 -20.81 -66.11 7.43
N PRO A 100 -21.45 -67.21 6.99
CA PRO A 100 -22.82 -67.17 6.45
C PRO A 100 -23.85 -67.50 7.52
N ARG A 101 -24.83 -66.61 7.75
CA ARG A 101 -26.24 -66.91 8.06
C ARG A 101 -26.98 -65.65 8.51
N ARG A 102 -27.85 -65.12 7.64
CA ARG A 102 -29.31 -65.00 7.86
C ARG A 102 -29.92 -64.17 6.74
N THR A 103 -30.97 -64.74 6.17
CA THR A 103 -31.93 -64.22 5.19
C THR A 103 -32.62 -62.93 5.65
N ALA A 104 -32.60 -61.89 4.82
CA ALA A 104 -33.64 -60.85 4.74
C ALA A 104 -33.54 -60.05 3.42
N THR A 105 -34.70 -59.64 2.92
CA THR A 105 -35.10 -59.04 1.64
C THR A 105 -34.40 -57.72 1.24
N PRO A 106 -34.34 -57.35 -0.05
CA PRO A 106 -33.61 -56.17 -0.51
C PRO A 106 -34.47 -54.90 -0.47
N GLN A 107 -33.97 -53.85 0.19
CA GLN A 107 -34.40 -52.46 -0.04
C GLN A 107 -33.33 -51.73 -0.85
N ILE A 108 -33.76 -51.09 -1.93
CA ILE A 108 -32.93 -50.27 -2.82
C ILE A 108 -32.55 -48.99 -2.06
N GLY A 109 -31.30 -48.93 -1.58
CA GLY A 109 -30.70 -47.77 -0.92
C GLY A 109 -30.13 -46.79 -1.93
N ARG A 110 -30.52 -45.51 -1.79
CA ARG A 110 -29.95 -44.38 -2.54
C ARG A 110 -28.46 -44.24 -2.23
N LEU A 111 -27.65 -44.18 -3.28
CA LEU A 111 -26.21 -43.97 -3.22
C LEU A 111 -25.92 -42.51 -2.81
N ALA A 112 -25.61 -42.28 -1.54
CA ALA A 112 -25.12 -40.98 -1.07
C ALA A 112 -23.62 -40.90 -1.35
N ILE A 113 -23.24 -40.15 -2.38
CA ILE A 113 -21.83 -39.80 -2.63
C ILE A 113 -21.44 -38.76 -1.56
N PRO A 114 -20.37 -38.98 -0.79
CA PRO A 114 -19.93 -38.00 0.21
C PRO A 114 -19.53 -36.70 -0.49
N VAL A 115 -20.09 -35.58 -0.02
CA VAL A 115 -19.93 -34.23 -0.59
C VAL A 115 -18.46 -33.83 -0.80
N THR A 116 -17.54 -34.42 -0.02
CA THR A 116 -16.09 -34.22 -0.13
C THR A 116 -15.50 -34.74 -1.45
N LEU A 117 -16.04 -35.81 -2.02
CA LEU A 117 -15.56 -36.38 -3.30
C LEU A 117 -15.93 -35.47 -4.48
N ALA A 118 -17.13 -34.87 -4.44
CA ALA A 118 -17.59 -33.95 -5.48
C ALA A 118 -16.80 -32.64 -5.49
N ALA A 119 -16.44 -32.12 -4.30
CA ALA A 119 -15.61 -30.93 -4.17
C ALA A 119 -14.17 -31.16 -4.69
N ALA A 120 -13.58 -32.33 -4.39
CA ALA A 120 -12.25 -32.69 -4.88
C ALA A 120 -12.21 -32.81 -6.41
N LEU A 121 -13.24 -33.42 -7.01
CA LEU A 121 -13.35 -33.53 -8.47
C LEU A 121 -13.53 -32.16 -9.14
N MET A 122 -14.33 -31.25 -8.58
CA MET A 122 -14.43 -29.88 -9.08
C MET A 122 -13.10 -29.11 -8.99
N GLY A 123 -12.35 -29.29 -7.91
CA GLY A 123 -11.03 -28.66 -7.74
C GLY A 123 -10.05 -29.07 -8.84
N VAL A 124 -9.97 -30.36 -9.15
CA VAL A 124 -9.09 -30.88 -10.21
C VAL A 124 -9.50 -30.36 -11.59
N VAL A 125 -10.80 -30.29 -11.88
CA VAL A 125 -11.31 -29.77 -13.17
C VAL A 125 -11.03 -28.27 -13.31
N MET A 126 -11.25 -27.48 -12.25
CA MET A 126 -11.00 -26.04 -12.26
C MET A 126 -9.51 -25.72 -12.47
N ILE A 127 -8.62 -26.44 -11.78
CA ILE A 127 -7.17 -26.27 -11.94
C ILE A 127 -6.74 -26.71 -13.35
N GLY A 128 -7.30 -27.80 -13.87
CA GLY A 128 -7.02 -28.27 -15.24
C GLY A 128 -7.44 -27.25 -16.32
N LEU A 129 -8.63 -26.65 -16.18
CA LEU A 129 -9.11 -25.61 -17.08
C LEU A 129 -8.31 -24.31 -16.99
N LEU A 130 -7.88 -23.94 -15.78
CA LEU A 130 -7.02 -22.77 -15.58
C LEU A 130 -5.64 -22.96 -16.23
N LEU A 131 -5.04 -24.14 -16.10
CA LEU A 131 -3.76 -24.46 -16.75
C LEU A 131 -3.90 -24.46 -18.28
N LEU A 132 -4.98 -25.03 -18.81
CA LEU A 132 -5.25 -25.03 -20.26
C LEU A 132 -5.45 -23.59 -20.80
N TYR A 133 -6.08 -22.72 -20.02
CA TYR A 133 -6.29 -21.31 -20.37
C TYR A 133 -4.96 -20.54 -20.40
N ILE A 134 -4.03 -20.83 -19.48
CA ILE A 134 -2.71 -20.19 -19.45
C ILE A 134 -1.87 -20.65 -20.65
N THR A 135 -1.87 -21.95 -20.98
CA THR A 135 -1.03 -22.47 -22.07
C THR A 135 -1.52 -22.09 -23.47
N THR A 136 -2.80 -21.77 -23.63
CA THR A 136 -3.37 -21.37 -24.93
C THR A 136 -3.16 -19.88 -25.24
N ARG A 137 -2.66 -19.08 -24.28
CA ARG A 137 -2.35 -17.66 -24.48
C ARG A 137 -0.91 -17.37 -24.94
N GLU A 138 0.00 -18.33 -24.88
CA GLU A 138 1.39 -18.16 -25.34
C GLU A 138 1.61 -18.82 -26.71
N GLY A 139 1.19 -18.14 -27.77
CA GLY A 139 1.41 -18.64 -29.14
C GLY A 139 1.40 -17.53 -30.16
N GLU A 140 2.53 -16.83 -30.30
CA GLU A 140 3.12 -16.40 -31.59
C GLU A 140 4.40 -15.60 -31.33
N SER A 141 5.55 -16.25 -31.54
CA SER A 141 6.85 -15.58 -31.65
C SER A 141 7.16 -15.33 -33.13
N PRO A 142 7.39 -14.09 -33.59
CA PRO A 142 7.88 -13.85 -34.93
C PRO A 142 9.36 -14.24 -35.03
N GLN A 143 9.67 -15.18 -35.92
CA GLN A 143 11.01 -15.27 -36.51
C GLN A 143 11.15 -14.11 -37.51
N GLU A 144 12.12 -13.22 -37.32
CA GLU A 144 12.56 -12.33 -38.40
C GLU A 144 14.09 -12.28 -38.54
N GLN A 145 14.51 -12.94 -39.62
CA GLN A 145 15.56 -12.61 -40.58
C GLN A 145 16.66 -11.60 -40.19
N LEU A 146 17.89 -12.12 -40.12
CA LEU A 146 19.12 -11.34 -40.27
C LEU A 146 19.19 -10.75 -41.70
N SER A 147 19.30 -9.43 -41.80
CA SER A 147 19.92 -8.76 -42.94
C SER A 147 21.13 -7.95 -42.46
N ALA A 148 22.24 -8.19 -43.14
CA ALA A 148 23.54 -7.58 -42.91
C ALA A 148 23.54 -6.10 -43.31
N GLY A 149 24.10 -5.26 -42.44
CA GLY A 149 24.43 -3.87 -42.73
C GLY A 149 25.67 -3.46 -41.93
N ALA A 150 26.84 -3.72 -42.51
CA ALA A 150 28.12 -3.29 -41.96
C ALA A 150 28.28 -1.77 -42.16
N GLY A 151 28.32 -1.02 -41.06
CA GLY A 151 28.68 0.40 -41.02
C GLY A 151 29.73 0.63 -39.95
N THR A 152 31.00 0.62 -40.34
CA THR A 152 32.16 0.99 -39.52
C THR A 152 32.14 2.49 -39.27
N GLY A 153 31.76 2.90 -38.05
CA GLY A 153 31.92 4.25 -37.53
C GLY A 153 32.85 4.27 -36.33
N THR A 154 34.10 4.67 -36.54
CA THR A 154 35.11 4.87 -35.50
C THR A 154 34.82 6.18 -34.76
N LEU A 155 34.50 6.12 -33.46
CA LEU A 155 34.41 7.31 -32.61
C LEU A 155 35.69 7.43 -31.78
N SER A 156 36.45 8.49 -32.04
CA SER A 156 37.60 8.91 -31.23
C SER A 156 37.12 9.83 -30.12
N PHE A 157 37.33 9.44 -28.86
CA PHE A 157 37.12 10.31 -27.70
C PHE A 157 38.41 11.04 -27.35
N SER A 158 38.39 12.37 -27.40
CA SER A 158 39.42 13.23 -26.82
C SER A 158 39.02 13.64 -25.41
N VAL A 159 39.84 13.28 -24.43
CA VAL A 159 39.68 13.70 -23.03
C VAL A 159 40.38 15.05 -22.86
N GLN A 160 39.62 16.11 -22.58
CA GLN A 160 40.16 17.39 -22.12
C GLN A 160 40.12 17.45 -20.60
N THR A 161 41.30 17.46 -19.99
CA THR A 161 41.52 17.77 -18.58
C THR A 161 41.48 19.29 -18.36
N ALA A 162 40.47 19.77 -17.63
CA ALA A 162 40.40 21.17 -17.20
C ALA A 162 41.05 21.34 -15.81
N THR A 163 42.02 22.25 -15.74
CA THR A 163 42.71 22.69 -14.51
C THR A 163 41.89 23.78 -13.78
N PRO A 164 41.75 23.77 -12.45
CA PRO A 164 40.98 24.79 -11.75
C PRO A 164 41.74 26.13 -11.66
N THR A 165 41.12 27.19 -12.17
CA THR A 165 41.62 28.57 -12.03
C THR A 165 41.03 29.22 -10.77
N ARG A 166 41.93 29.83 -10.00
CA ARG A 166 41.74 30.48 -8.70
C ARG A 166 40.91 31.78 -8.83
N THR A 167 39.86 31.91 -8.03
CA THR A 167 39.02 33.11 -7.87
C THR A 167 39.73 34.18 -7.02
N PRO A 168 39.75 35.46 -7.41
CA PRO A 168 40.08 36.55 -6.50
C PRO A 168 38.84 37.09 -5.79
N PHE A 169 39.01 37.41 -4.51
CA PHE A 169 38.07 38.11 -3.64
C PHE A 169 37.72 39.50 -4.20
N LEU A 170 36.43 39.87 -4.15
CA LEU A 170 35.97 41.25 -4.28
C LEU A 170 35.14 41.69 -3.07
N THR A 171 35.52 42.87 -2.59
CA THR A 171 35.04 43.65 -1.44
C THR A 171 33.62 44.21 -1.69
N PRO A 172 32.76 44.37 -0.67
CA PRO A 172 31.41 44.89 -0.88
C PRO A 172 31.41 46.41 -1.07
N ALA A 173 30.81 46.87 -2.18
CA ALA A 173 30.57 48.27 -2.47
C ALA A 173 29.18 48.72 -1.98
N ARG A 174 29.22 49.90 -1.38
CA ARG A 174 28.18 50.71 -0.73
C ARG A 174 26.97 51.02 -1.61
N THR A 175 25.78 50.85 -1.04
CA THR A 175 24.47 51.23 -1.60
C THR A 175 24.35 52.74 -1.83
N GLN A 176 23.95 53.15 -3.05
CA GLN A 176 23.36 54.47 -3.29
C GLN A 176 21.97 54.31 -3.90
N SER A 177 21.02 55.03 -3.30
CA SER A 177 19.63 55.17 -3.70
C SER A 177 19.54 56.21 -4.82
N GLY A 178 18.88 55.85 -5.93
CA GLY A 178 18.58 56.76 -7.03
C GLY A 178 17.19 56.48 -7.58
N LEU A 179 16.27 57.42 -7.38
CA LEU A 179 14.96 57.50 -8.05
C LEU A 179 15.16 57.69 -9.57
N PRO A 180 14.39 57.01 -10.43
CA PRO A 180 14.24 57.43 -11.81
C PRO A 180 13.04 58.39 -11.96
N THR A 181 13.34 59.55 -12.52
CA THR A 181 12.41 60.56 -13.04
C THR A 181 11.75 60.04 -14.31
N ALA A 182 10.42 60.00 -14.36
CA ALA A 182 9.66 59.67 -15.56
C ALA A 182 9.52 60.91 -16.47
N GLN A 183 9.95 60.79 -17.72
CA GLN A 183 9.70 61.78 -18.77
C GLN A 183 8.33 61.55 -19.40
N ALA A 184 7.60 62.65 -19.56
CA ALA A 184 6.31 62.75 -20.22
C ALA A 184 6.45 62.59 -21.74
N VAL A 185 5.52 61.85 -22.34
CA VAL A 185 5.14 61.99 -23.75
C VAL A 185 3.63 62.16 -23.76
N ALA A 186 3.21 63.25 -24.40
CA ALA A 186 1.82 63.67 -24.53
C ALA A 186 1.14 62.99 -25.72
N ASP A 187 -0.19 63.02 -25.63
CA ASP A 187 -1.17 63.16 -26.72
C ASP A 187 -1.73 61.88 -27.37
N LEU A 188 -2.99 61.56 -27.01
CA LEU A 188 -4.16 61.51 -27.89
C LEU A 188 -5.34 60.79 -27.20
N GLY A 189 -6.54 61.37 -27.31
CA GLY A 189 -7.81 60.63 -27.22
C GLY A 189 -8.65 60.86 -25.97
N ILE A 190 -9.50 61.90 -26.02
CA ILE A 190 -10.57 62.17 -25.05
C ILE A 190 -11.68 61.11 -25.21
N ILE A 191 -11.89 60.28 -24.19
CA ILE A 191 -13.16 59.58 -23.93
C ILE A 191 -13.49 59.80 -22.43
N PRO A 192 -14.67 60.32 -22.06
CA PRO A 192 -15.00 60.54 -20.66
C PRO A 192 -15.22 59.21 -19.93
N PRO A 193 -14.60 58.97 -18.76
CA PRO A 193 -14.87 57.78 -17.97
C PRO A 193 -16.22 57.87 -17.26
N ARG A 194 -16.96 56.78 -17.38
CA ARG A 194 -18.17 56.44 -16.63
C ARG A 194 -17.86 56.47 -15.12
N ALA A 195 -18.72 57.13 -14.35
CA ALA A 195 -18.59 57.26 -12.89
C ALA A 195 -18.53 55.88 -12.20
N THR A 196 -17.37 55.57 -11.61
CA THR A 196 -17.19 54.41 -10.74
C THR A 196 -17.67 54.77 -9.34
N ALA A 197 -18.78 54.16 -8.91
CA ALA A 197 -19.28 54.30 -7.55
C ALA A 197 -18.25 53.74 -6.56
N THR A 198 -17.88 54.56 -5.58
CA THR A 198 -17.02 54.18 -4.46
C THR A 198 -17.78 53.17 -3.58
N PRO A 199 -17.27 51.96 -3.31
CA PRO A 199 -17.91 51.05 -2.37
C PRO A 199 -17.79 51.61 -0.94
N PRO A 200 -18.82 51.42 -0.09
CA PRO A 200 -18.81 51.95 1.26
C PRO A 200 -17.73 51.29 2.12
N ARG A 201 -16.96 52.14 2.79
CA ARG A 201 -15.95 51.78 3.79
C ARG A 201 -16.67 51.23 5.02
N PHE A 202 -16.73 49.90 5.15
CA PHE A 202 -17.17 49.26 6.40
C PHE A 202 -16.10 49.48 7.47
N VAL A 203 -16.41 50.35 8.42
CA VAL A 203 -15.68 50.46 9.68
C VAL A 203 -16.31 49.43 10.63
N PRO A 204 -15.58 48.39 11.07
CA PRO A 204 -16.11 47.48 12.08
C PRO A 204 -16.24 48.24 13.40
N SER A 205 -17.48 48.52 13.79
CA SER A 205 -17.82 49.05 15.11
C SER A 205 -17.68 47.91 16.12
N VAL A 206 -16.59 47.91 16.89
CA VAL A 206 -16.37 46.98 17.99
C VAL A 206 -17.26 47.42 19.15
N THR A 207 -18.43 46.79 19.28
CA THR A 207 -19.27 46.89 20.47
C THR A 207 -18.63 46.03 21.57
N PRO A 208 -18.26 46.57 22.74
CA PRO A 208 -17.76 45.75 23.83
C PRO A 208 -18.89 44.84 24.34
N PHE A 209 -18.72 43.53 24.17
CA PHE A 209 -19.56 42.51 24.78
C PHE A 209 -19.45 42.63 26.30
N ARG A 210 -20.55 43.03 26.96
CA ARG A 210 -20.71 42.84 28.41
C ARG A 210 -20.88 41.35 28.67
N PHE A 211 -19.91 40.74 29.35
CA PHE A 211 -20.05 39.42 29.93
C PHE A 211 -21.22 39.42 30.92
N LEU A 212 -22.27 38.66 30.60
CA LEU A 212 -23.24 38.21 31.59
C LEU A 212 -22.54 37.17 32.48
N PRO A 213 -22.74 37.19 33.81
CA PRO A 213 -22.18 36.18 34.70
C PRO A 213 -22.72 34.80 34.31
N THR A 214 -21.80 33.88 34.03
CA THR A 214 -22.06 32.46 33.80
C THR A 214 -22.92 31.91 34.95
N PRO A 215 -24.05 31.23 34.68
CA PRO A 215 -24.80 30.57 35.74
C PRO A 215 -23.91 29.52 36.40
N THR A 216 -23.76 29.62 37.71
CA THR A 216 -23.04 28.66 38.54
C THR A 216 -23.63 27.26 38.30
N PRO A 217 -22.85 26.27 37.86
CA PRO A 217 -23.36 24.92 37.67
C PRO A 217 -23.78 24.36 39.04
N ILE A 218 -25.05 23.95 39.11
CA ILE A 218 -25.58 23.18 40.23
C ILE A 218 -24.82 21.86 40.26
N ALA A 219 -24.10 21.61 41.36
CA ALA A 219 -23.37 20.36 41.56
C ALA A 219 -24.33 19.17 41.49
N PRO A 220 -24.04 18.13 40.67
CA PRO A 220 -24.80 16.90 40.71
C PRO A 220 -24.67 16.25 42.11
N PRO A 221 -25.70 15.54 42.59
CA PRO A 221 -25.64 14.83 43.86
C PRO A 221 -24.45 13.87 43.86
N THR A 222 -23.56 14.08 44.83
CA THR A 222 -22.46 13.19 45.17
C THR A 222 -23.02 11.92 45.79
N ASP A 223 -23.47 10.97 44.97
CA ASP A 223 -23.74 9.60 45.41
C ASP A 223 -23.00 8.60 44.52
N TYR A 224 -21.90 8.11 45.10
CA TYR A 224 -21.35 6.77 44.93
C TYR A 224 -20.88 6.33 43.53
N PHE A 225 -19.78 6.93 43.05
CA PHE A 225 -18.77 6.13 42.34
C PHE A 225 -17.85 5.49 43.39
N ILE A 226 -18.11 4.23 43.74
CA ILE A 226 -17.02 3.41 44.28
C ILE A 226 -16.10 3.15 43.09
N PRO A 227 -14.85 3.64 43.08
CA PRO A 227 -13.93 3.27 42.02
C PRO A 227 -13.83 1.76 42.01
N THR A 228 -14.21 1.12 40.91
CA THR A 228 -13.95 -0.30 40.73
C THR A 228 -12.44 -0.48 40.90
N PRO A 229 -11.97 -1.27 41.88
CA PRO A 229 -10.53 -1.41 42.08
C PRO A 229 -9.89 -1.94 40.79
N THR A 230 -8.81 -1.29 40.38
CA THR A 230 -8.04 -1.62 39.18
C THR A 230 -7.53 -3.06 39.33
N ALA A 231 -7.82 -3.94 38.36
CA ALA A 231 -7.26 -5.29 38.37
C ALA A 231 -5.74 -5.21 38.20
N ILE A 232 -4.98 -5.68 39.19
CA ILE A 232 -3.51 -5.62 39.17
C ILE A 232 -2.93 -6.48 38.03
N TYR A 233 -3.60 -7.57 37.66
CA TYR A 233 -3.13 -8.52 36.65
C TYR A 233 -3.92 -8.47 35.32
N ASP A 234 -4.65 -7.39 35.05
CA ASP A 234 -5.43 -7.27 33.80
C ASP A 234 -4.52 -7.26 32.56
N ASN A 235 -3.31 -6.71 32.69
CA ASN A 235 -2.29 -6.73 31.65
C ASN A 235 -1.69 -8.13 31.40
N ALA A 236 -1.95 -9.11 32.27
CA ALA A 236 -1.49 -10.49 32.11
C ALA A 236 -2.51 -11.37 31.36
N TRP A 237 -3.62 -10.80 30.88
CA TRP A 237 -4.61 -11.51 30.07
C TRP A 237 -4.02 -11.97 28.74
N GLY A 238 -4.14 -13.28 28.45
CA GLY A 238 -3.79 -13.85 27.15
C GLY A 238 -2.29 -13.94 26.83
N TYR A 239 -1.42 -13.40 27.69
CA TYR A 239 0.03 -13.53 27.57
C TYR A 239 0.54 -14.83 28.24
N ASP A 240 1.84 -15.08 28.11
CA ASP A 240 2.57 -16.23 28.67
C ASP A 240 2.32 -16.46 30.18
N TYR A 241 2.77 -17.58 30.73
CA TYR A 241 2.62 -17.94 32.16
C TYR A 241 3.46 -17.04 33.09
N LEU A 242 3.08 -15.76 33.16
CA LEU A 242 3.76 -14.66 33.83
C LEU A 242 3.49 -14.63 35.34
N LEU A 243 2.48 -15.34 35.82
CA LEU A 243 2.15 -15.39 37.24
C LEU A 243 2.57 -16.72 37.86
N ILE A 244 2.73 -16.73 39.17
CA ILE A 244 2.97 -17.91 40.01
C ILE A 244 1.95 -17.92 41.14
N THR A 245 1.41 -19.09 41.46
CA THR A 245 0.56 -19.26 42.64
C THR A 245 1.40 -19.17 43.91
N LEU A 246 0.98 -18.37 44.89
CA LEU A 246 1.66 -18.24 46.19
C LEU A 246 1.24 -19.34 47.17
N GLU A 247 0.04 -19.87 46.99
CA GLU A 247 -0.52 -20.98 47.73
C GLU A 247 -1.27 -21.92 46.78
N GLN A 248 -1.80 -23.04 47.29
CA GLN A 248 -2.62 -23.93 46.47
C GLN A 248 -3.95 -23.23 46.11
N VAL A 249 -4.25 -23.13 44.81
CA VAL A 249 -5.51 -22.55 44.30
C VAL A 249 -6.30 -23.65 43.60
N GLY A 250 -7.36 -24.15 44.24
CA GLY A 250 -8.10 -25.30 43.74
C GLY A 250 -7.19 -26.54 43.61
N SER A 251 -7.08 -27.08 42.39
CA SER A 251 -6.18 -28.19 42.06
C SER A 251 -4.76 -27.74 41.67
N ILE A 252 -4.51 -26.43 41.51
CA ILE A 252 -3.21 -25.88 41.11
C ILE A 252 -2.30 -25.76 42.34
N PRO A 253 -1.18 -26.49 42.43
CA PRO A 253 -0.27 -26.40 43.57
C PRO A 253 0.36 -25.01 43.72
N ALA A 254 0.83 -24.67 44.92
CA ALA A 254 1.65 -23.48 45.15
C ALA A 254 2.95 -23.54 44.32
N GLY A 255 3.47 -22.38 43.92
CA GLY A 255 4.68 -22.28 43.09
C GLY A 255 4.46 -22.64 41.62
N THR A 256 3.21 -22.81 41.18
CA THR A 256 2.89 -23.18 39.79
C THR A 256 2.75 -21.94 38.95
N ARG A 257 3.40 -21.92 37.77
CA ARG A 257 3.21 -20.85 36.80
C ARG A 257 1.82 -20.91 36.18
N VAL A 258 1.14 -19.77 36.12
CA VAL A 258 -0.23 -19.64 35.63
C VAL A 258 -0.36 -18.41 34.72
N ARG A 259 -1.34 -18.43 33.82
CA ARG A 259 -1.79 -17.28 33.05
C ARG A 259 -3.20 -16.87 33.48
N VAL A 260 -3.57 -15.61 33.32
CA VAL A 260 -4.94 -15.12 33.57
C VAL A 260 -5.77 -15.29 32.31
N SER A 261 -6.91 -15.96 32.42
CA SER A 261 -7.90 -16.13 31.34
C SER A 261 -9.06 -15.15 31.45
N SER A 262 -9.45 -14.76 32.67
CA SER A 262 -10.46 -13.72 32.90
C SER A 262 -10.30 -13.06 34.28
N THR A 263 -10.95 -11.93 34.49
CA THR A 263 -11.06 -11.25 35.80
C THR A 263 -12.48 -10.77 36.03
N TRP A 264 -12.90 -10.76 37.30
CA TRP A 264 -14.15 -10.13 37.73
C TRP A 264 -13.98 -9.56 39.14
N TYR A 265 -14.91 -8.69 39.53
CA TYR A 265 -14.96 -8.07 40.85
C TYR A 265 -16.25 -8.49 41.55
N ASP A 266 -16.17 -9.04 42.75
CA ASP A 266 -17.33 -9.53 43.51
C ASP A 266 -17.97 -8.47 44.42
N GLY A 267 -17.51 -7.21 44.34
CA GLY A 267 -17.90 -6.13 45.24
C GLY A 267 -16.96 -5.93 46.43
N THR A 268 -16.05 -6.87 46.68
CA THR A 268 -15.07 -6.79 47.78
C THR A 268 -13.63 -6.97 47.30
N GLN A 269 -13.36 -7.92 46.40
CA GLN A 269 -12.02 -8.21 45.89
C GLN A 269 -12.05 -8.64 44.41
N ARG A 270 -10.89 -8.50 43.74
CA ARG A 270 -10.69 -9.00 42.37
C ARG A 270 -10.42 -10.50 42.40
N TRP A 271 -11.10 -11.20 41.50
CA TRP A 271 -10.87 -12.59 41.19
C TRP A 271 -10.31 -12.73 39.78
N TYR A 272 -9.51 -13.76 39.58
CA TYR A 272 -8.84 -14.08 38.34
C TYR A 272 -9.08 -15.54 38.02
N SER A 273 -9.67 -15.83 36.88
CA SER A 273 -9.64 -17.20 36.36
C SER A 273 -8.23 -17.43 35.82
N ILE A 274 -7.58 -18.48 36.30
CA ILE A 274 -6.20 -18.81 36.00
C ILE A 274 -6.09 -20.20 35.40
N ALA A 275 -5.13 -20.39 34.50
CA ALA A 275 -4.79 -21.69 33.91
C ALA A 275 -3.31 -22.03 34.13
N SER A 276 -3.01 -23.25 34.56
CA SER A 276 -1.63 -23.70 34.81
C SER A 276 -0.84 -23.99 33.53
N GLN A 277 0.49 -23.94 33.61
CA GLN A 277 1.39 -24.31 32.51
C GLN A 277 1.07 -25.72 31.99
N GLY A 278 0.60 -25.80 30.73
CA GLY A 278 0.10 -27.04 30.11
C GLY A 278 -1.43 -27.13 30.01
N GLU A 279 -2.16 -26.10 30.44
CA GLU A 279 -3.61 -25.90 30.30
C GLU A 279 -4.52 -27.01 30.88
N GLN A 280 -3.98 -27.89 31.73
CA GLN A 280 -4.76 -29.01 32.27
C GLN A 280 -5.55 -28.67 33.53
N MET A 281 -5.23 -27.55 34.19
CA MET A 281 -5.87 -27.14 35.43
C MET A 281 -6.31 -25.68 35.36
N PHE A 282 -7.56 -25.45 35.75
CA PHE A 282 -8.18 -24.13 35.86
C PHE A 282 -8.64 -23.92 37.30
N ALA A 283 -8.48 -22.70 37.79
CA ALA A 283 -9.01 -22.32 39.10
C ALA A 283 -9.29 -20.81 39.13
N ASP A 284 -10.07 -20.38 40.12
CA ASP A 284 -10.29 -18.96 40.37
C ASP A 284 -9.42 -18.56 41.55
N ALA A 285 -8.48 -17.65 41.30
CA ALA A 285 -7.55 -17.12 42.28
C ALA A 285 -7.95 -15.72 42.71
N ARG A 286 -7.76 -15.42 43.99
CA ARG A 286 -7.74 -14.05 44.48
C ARG A 286 -6.42 -13.39 44.12
N GLU A 287 -6.45 -12.07 44.05
CA GLU A 287 -5.25 -11.26 43.86
C GLU A 287 -4.09 -11.62 44.80
N SER A 288 -4.40 -11.84 46.08
CA SER A 288 -3.42 -12.19 47.12
C SER A 288 -2.80 -13.58 46.97
N GLN A 289 -3.33 -14.42 46.07
CA GLN A 289 -2.85 -15.78 45.83
C GLN A 289 -1.89 -15.86 44.64
N LEU A 290 -1.64 -14.74 43.97
CA LEU A 290 -0.83 -14.65 42.77
C LEU A 290 0.34 -13.67 42.98
N ALA A 291 1.45 -13.93 42.28
CA ALA A 291 2.57 -13.00 42.11
C ALA A 291 3.17 -13.18 40.71
N TYR A 292 4.03 -12.25 40.24
CA TYR A 292 4.75 -12.45 38.98
C TYR A 292 5.87 -13.49 39.13
N ALA A 293 5.96 -14.42 38.18
CA ALA A 293 6.96 -15.48 38.14
C ALA A 293 8.36 -14.91 37.81
N GLY A 294 9.28 -14.90 38.78
CA GLY A 294 10.68 -14.47 38.59
C GLY A 294 11.11 -13.29 39.47
N LEU A 295 10.13 -12.60 40.06
CA LEU A 295 10.33 -11.75 41.23
C LEU A 295 10.01 -12.65 42.43
N GLY A 296 10.80 -12.68 43.50
CA GLY A 296 10.51 -13.50 44.69
C GLY A 296 9.14 -13.14 45.33
N PRO A 297 8.80 -13.64 46.53
CA PRO A 297 7.65 -13.15 47.31
C PRO A 297 7.89 -11.68 47.72
N GLY A 298 7.82 -10.79 46.75
CA GLY A 298 7.84 -9.35 46.89
C GLY A 298 6.41 -8.82 47.00
N PRO A 299 6.25 -7.54 47.36
CA PRO A 299 4.94 -6.93 47.43
C PRO A 299 4.19 -7.13 46.12
N THR A 300 2.91 -7.50 46.22
CA THR A 300 1.96 -7.47 45.09
C THR A 300 2.16 -6.16 44.34
N PRO A 301 2.44 -6.19 43.03
CA PRO A 301 2.69 -4.97 42.28
C PRO A 301 1.50 -4.03 42.47
N THR A 302 1.77 -2.78 42.84
CA THR A 302 0.72 -1.77 42.95
C THR A 302 -0.01 -1.71 41.60
N PRO A 303 -1.36 -1.71 41.58
CA PRO A 303 -2.10 -1.63 40.33
C PRO A 303 -1.56 -0.46 39.52
N ILE A 304 -1.08 -0.76 38.31
CA ILE A 304 -0.61 0.27 37.40
C ILE A 304 -1.86 1.10 37.06
N PRO A 305 -1.88 2.41 37.32
CA PRO A 305 -3.04 3.23 36.97
C PRO A 305 -3.29 3.10 35.47
N PRO A 306 -4.54 3.05 35.00
CA PRO A 306 -4.82 2.95 33.58
C PRO A 306 -4.18 4.11 32.83
N LEU A 307 -3.60 3.81 31.66
CA LEU A 307 -3.08 4.83 30.75
C LEU A 307 -4.17 5.86 30.45
N THR A 308 -3.93 7.11 30.82
CA THR A 308 -4.83 8.23 30.53
C THR A 308 -4.05 9.31 29.78
N ILE A 309 -4.55 9.68 28.60
CA ILE A 309 -3.95 10.74 27.79
C ILE A 309 -4.63 12.06 28.16
N LEU A 310 -3.92 12.94 28.87
CA LEU A 310 -4.44 14.24 29.29
C LEU A 310 -4.36 15.27 28.15
N SER A 311 -3.30 15.20 27.33
CA SER A 311 -3.16 16.00 26.11
C SER A 311 -2.23 15.30 25.13
N PHE A 312 -2.55 15.37 23.84
CA PHE A 312 -1.64 15.04 22.74
C PHE A 312 -1.92 16.00 21.59
N VAL A 313 -0.99 16.92 21.34
CA VAL A 313 -1.17 18.04 20.41
C VAL A 313 0.06 18.24 19.54
N ALA A 314 -0.15 18.74 18.34
CA ALA A 314 0.92 19.29 17.50
C ALA A 314 0.94 20.82 17.63
N ASP A 315 2.10 21.43 17.44
CA ASP A 315 2.26 22.88 17.38
C ASP A 315 1.60 23.49 16.12
N GLN A 316 1.23 22.67 15.14
CA GLN A 316 0.59 23.09 13.90
C GLN A 316 -0.65 22.26 13.57
N ALA A 317 -1.65 22.93 12.99
CA ALA A 317 -2.88 22.29 12.55
C ALA A 317 -2.77 21.64 11.16
N THR A 318 -1.70 21.91 10.41
CA THR A 318 -1.43 21.37 9.08
C THR A 318 0.06 21.10 8.97
N ALA A 319 0.43 19.93 8.50
CA ALA A 319 1.81 19.56 8.27
C ALA A 319 2.23 19.97 6.85
N GLN A 320 3.47 20.42 6.65
CA GLN A 320 4.06 20.56 5.32
C GLN A 320 5.19 19.53 5.14
N ALA A 321 5.31 18.97 3.95
CA ALA A 321 6.39 18.03 3.65
C ALA A 321 7.76 18.72 3.76
N GLY A 322 8.72 18.06 4.42
CA GLY A 322 10.05 18.60 4.73
C GLY A 322 10.09 19.54 5.94
N GLN A 323 8.95 19.79 6.58
CA GLN A 323 8.86 20.67 7.74
C GLN A 323 9.11 19.90 9.05
N TRP A 324 9.67 20.61 10.03
CA TRP A 324 9.72 20.12 11.41
C TRP A 324 8.43 20.47 12.16
N LEU A 325 7.88 19.48 12.88
CA LEU A 325 6.67 19.56 13.68
C LEU A 325 7.00 19.20 15.13
N THR A 326 6.50 19.95 16.10
CA THR A 326 6.65 19.63 17.52
C THR A 326 5.38 18.98 18.05
N LEU A 327 5.52 17.72 18.46
CA LEU A 327 4.47 16.93 19.10
C LEU A 327 4.65 17.00 20.60
N SER A 328 3.60 17.39 21.34
CA SER A 328 3.61 17.52 22.80
C SER A 328 2.55 16.64 23.42
N TRP A 329 2.88 15.97 24.52
CA TRP A 329 1.95 15.10 25.22
C TRP A 329 2.08 15.20 26.74
N ASN A 330 0.99 14.82 27.40
CA ASN A 330 0.91 14.64 28.84
C ASN A 330 0.05 13.41 29.10
N VAL A 331 0.65 12.36 29.66
CA VAL A 331 -0.03 11.12 30.01
C VAL A 331 0.18 10.76 31.48
N THR A 332 -0.77 10.03 32.03
CA THR A 332 -0.69 9.44 33.36
C THR A 332 -0.94 7.94 33.28
N GLY A 333 -0.58 7.21 34.34
CA GLY A 333 -0.69 5.73 34.38
C GLY A 333 0.50 4.98 33.80
N VAL A 334 1.42 5.66 33.11
CA VAL A 334 2.66 5.08 32.57
C VAL A 334 3.87 5.95 32.89
N GLN A 335 5.06 5.34 32.91
CA GLN A 335 6.33 6.06 33.05
C GLN A 335 6.88 6.49 31.69
N PHE A 336 6.67 5.64 30.68
CA PHE A 336 7.21 5.83 29.35
C PHE A 336 6.10 5.77 28.29
N VAL A 337 6.37 6.43 27.18
CA VAL A 337 5.54 6.37 25.98
C VAL A 337 6.41 6.07 24.76
N LYS A 338 5.75 5.50 23.77
CA LYS A 338 6.27 5.25 22.44
C LYS A 338 5.50 6.13 21.47
N LEU A 339 6.22 6.86 20.63
CA LEU A 339 5.65 7.68 19.57
C LEU A 339 5.85 6.98 18.24
N MET A 340 4.78 6.82 17.48
CA MET A 340 4.77 6.17 16.18
C MET A 340 4.16 7.08 15.12
N GLU A 341 4.68 6.99 13.90
CA GLU A 341 3.95 7.43 12.71
C GLU A 341 2.99 6.29 12.31
N TYR A 342 1.72 6.60 12.17
CA TYR A 342 0.68 5.64 11.83
C TYR A 342 0.24 5.84 10.37
N HIS A 343 0.44 4.82 9.55
CA HIS A 343 0.01 4.80 8.16
C HIS A 343 -1.26 3.97 8.05
N GLN A 344 -2.37 4.61 7.68
CA GLN A 344 -3.67 3.96 7.54
C GLN A 344 -3.79 3.08 6.26
N ILE A 345 -2.72 2.94 5.47
CA ILE A 345 -2.70 2.17 4.21
C ILE A 345 -3.01 0.71 4.52
N ALA A 346 -3.88 0.02 3.77
CA ALA A 346 -4.20 -1.39 4.04
C ALA A 346 -3.09 -2.36 3.56
N PRO A 347 -2.53 -3.23 4.43
CA PRO A 347 -2.76 -3.34 5.87
C PRO A 347 -2.05 -2.23 6.65
N PRO A 348 -2.71 -1.63 7.67
CA PRO A 348 -2.14 -0.50 8.40
C PRO A 348 -0.81 -0.91 9.02
N TYR A 349 0.16 -0.01 8.93
CA TYR A 349 1.47 -0.20 9.54
C TYR A 349 1.86 1.05 10.29
N SER A 350 2.73 0.88 11.28
CA SER A 350 3.27 1.97 12.06
C SER A 350 4.78 1.90 12.08
N THR A 351 5.42 3.07 12.09
CA THR A 351 6.86 3.21 12.22
C THR A 351 7.15 3.87 13.56
N VAL A 352 7.98 3.23 14.39
CA VAL A 352 8.42 3.81 15.65
C VAL A 352 9.32 4.99 15.35
N LEU A 353 8.89 6.19 15.73
CA LEU A 353 9.70 7.39 15.60
C LEU A 353 10.69 7.49 16.77
N GLN A 354 10.20 7.23 17.99
CA GLN A 354 10.99 7.26 19.21
C GLN A 354 10.33 6.42 20.30
N ASP A 355 11.15 5.75 21.11
CA ASP A 355 10.72 4.92 22.24
C ASP A 355 11.29 5.44 23.57
N ASN A 356 10.73 4.96 24.68
CA ASN A 356 11.10 5.29 26.07
C ASN A 356 11.04 6.80 26.37
N LEU A 357 10.07 7.49 25.78
CA LEU A 357 9.85 8.91 26.01
C LEU A 357 9.18 9.15 27.37
N PRO A 358 9.51 10.24 28.10
CA PRO A 358 8.84 10.53 29.37
C PRO A 358 7.33 10.75 29.21
N ALA A 359 6.56 10.44 30.25
CA ALA A 359 5.11 10.62 30.30
C ALA A 359 4.63 12.06 30.01
N VAL A 360 5.46 13.08 30.28
CA VAL A 360 5.21 14.48 29.92
C VAL A 360 6.43 15.00 29.18
N SER A 361 6.29 15.25 27.88
CA SER A 361 7.40 15.73 27.06
C SER A 361 6.89 16.27 25.71
N SER A 362 7.84 16.68 24.89
CA SER A 362 7.63 17.04 23.49
C SER A 362 8.77 16.48 22.63
N LEU A 363 8.47 16.11 21.39
CA LEU A 363 9.46 15.70 20.39
C LEU A 363 9.25 16.49 19.10
N THR A 364 10.35 16.98 18.54
CA THR A 364 10.32 17.56 17.20
C THR A 364 10.63 16.48 16.18
N VAL A 365 9.69 16.24 15.27
CA VAL A 365 9.78 15.24 14.20
C VAL A 365 9.85 15.93 12.85
N ASN A 366 10.65 15.40 11.94
CA ASN A 366 10.61 15.84 10.54
C ASN A 366 9.44 15.15 9.85
N VAL A 367 8.62 15.91 9.12
CA VAL A 367 7.61 15.38 8.22
C VAL A 367 8.32 15.01 6.91
N PRO A 368 8.64 13.74 6.65
CA PRO A 368 9.44 13.37 5.49
C PRO A 368 8.74 13.83 4.20
N MET A 369 9.52 14.37 3.24
CA MET A 369 9.04 14.52 1.87
C MET A 369 8.74 13.13 1.32
N PRO A 370 7.49 12.82 0.99
CA PRO A 370 7.21 11.53 0.39
C PRO A 370 7.75 11.51 -1.04
N ASP A 371 8.36 10.39 -1.44
CA ASP A 371 8.77 10.16 -2.84
C ASP A 371 7.56 10.14 -3.80
N SER A 372 6.36 9.89 -3.25
CA SER A 372 5.07 9.98 -3.93
C SER A 372 3.98 10.42 -2.95
N TYR A 373 3.15 11.39 -3.31
CA TYR A 373 2.04 11.87 -2.47
C TYR A 373 0.87 10.87 -2.35
N ALA A 374 0.97 9.74 -3.06
CA ALA A 374 0.17 8.55 -2.86
C ALA A 374 0.00 8.24 -1.35
N ASN A 375 -1.23 8.36 -0.83
CA ASN A 375 -1.66 8.14 0.56
C ASN A 375 -1.49 9.26 1.60
N THR A 376 -1.33 10.53 1.19
CA THR A 376 -0.89 11.55 2.15
C THR A 376 -1.78 12.78 2.23
N ASP A 377 -3.11 12.64 2.20
CA ASP A 377 -4.00 13.74 2.59
C ASP A 377 -3.77 14.14 4.07
N SER A 378 -3.23 13.22 4.88
CA SER A 378 -2.88 13.47 6.27
C SER A 378 -1.68 12.65 6.76
N ARG A 379 -1.05 13.11 7.85
CA ARG A 379 -0.13 12.33 8.68
C ARG A 379 -0.79 12.03 9.99
N SER A 380 -0.80 10.76 10.38
CA SER A 380 -1.27 10.37 11.70
C SER A 380 -0.08 10.02 12.60
N TYR A 381 -0.07 10.56 13.81
CA TYR A 381 0.89 10.20 14.84
C TYR A 381 0.14 9.55 15.98
N GLN A 382 0.73 8.49 16.52
CA GLN A 382 0.14 7.71 17.59
C GLN A 382 1.05 7.70 18.81
N LEU A 383 0.45 7.84 19.98
CA LEU A 383 1.10 7.67 21.27
C LEU A 383 0.65 6.34 21.90
N ILE A 384 1.60 5.50 22.31
CA ILE A 384 1.36 4.24 23.00
C ILE A 384 2.04 4.31 24.37
N GLY A 385 1.31 4.01 25.44
CA GLY A 385 1.92 3.91 26.77
C GLY A 385 2.69 2.61 26.93
N VAL A 386 3.86 2.67 27.55
CA VAL A 386 4.71 1.51 27.83
C VAL A 386 4.90 1.38 29.34
N ASP A 387 4.66 0.20 29.87
CA ASP A 387 4.86 -0.06 31.31
C ASP A 387 6.36 -0.22 31.65
N TYR A 388 6.66 -0.38 32.94
CA TYR A 388 8.05 -0.56 33.42
C TYR A 388 8.72 -1.82 32.85
N TYR A 389 7.94 -2.81 32.40
CA TYR A 389 8.43 -4.06 31.84
C TYR A 389 8.59 -4.00 30.32
N GLY A 390 8.29 -2.86 29.69
CA GLY A 390 8.35 -2.70 28.24
C GLY A 390 7.11 -3.19 27.50
N HIS A 391 6.03 -3.52 28.22
CA HIS A 391 4.79 -3.94 27.57
C HIS A 391 4.01 -2.72 27.08
N GLU A 392 3.54 -2.81 25.83
CA GLU A 392 2.65 -1.81 25.23
C GLU A 392 1.23 -1.95 25.80
N LEU A 393 0.69 -0.85 26.33
CA LEU A 393 -0.67 -0.79 26.82
C LEU A 393 -1.60 -0.39 25.67
N VAL A 394 -2.11 -1.39 24.94
CA VAL A 394 -2.93 -1.28 23.70
C VAL A 394 -4.37 -0.77 23.98
N GLY A 395 -4.66 -0.17 25.14
CA GLY A 395 -6.02 0.14 25.59
C GLY A 395 -6.57 1.54 25.26
N ALA A 396 -5.77 2.49 24.78
CA ALA A 396 -6.16 3.92 24.71
C ALA A 396 -6.55 4.43 23.30
N PHE A 397 -6.86 3.54 22.36
CA PHE A 397 -7.24 3.96 20.99
C PHE A 397 -8.53 4.78 20.96
N GLU A 398 -9.44 4.57 21.91
CA GLU A 398 -10.78 5.15 21.84
C GLU A 398 -10.84 6.66 22.18
N ASN A 399 -9.80 7.27 22.75
CA ASN A 399 -9.88 8.65 23.26
C ASN A 399 -8.58 9.49 23.11
N GLY A 400 -8.12 9.72 21.87
CA GLY A 400 -7.14 10.80 21.61
C GLY A 400 -5.66 10.39 21.60
N GLY A 401 -5.37 9.10 21.50
CA GLY A 401 -4.00 8.61 21.28
C GLY A 401 -3.49 8.79 19.85
N ILE A 402 -4.32 9.27 18.93
CA ILE A 402 -3.95 9.55 17.55
C ILE A 402 -4.28 11.02 17.25
N ILE A 403 -3.29 11.74 16.72
CA ILE A 403 -3.52 13.03 16.07
C ILE A 403 -3.37 12.82 14.56
N THR A 404 -4.27 13.41 13.77
CA THR A 404 -4.22 13.37 12.31
C THR A 404 -4.13 14.80 11.80
N LEU A 405 -3.02 15.11 11.14
CA LEU A 405 -2.75 16.43 10.59
C LEU A 405 -2.95 16.40 9.08
N PRO A 406 -3.82 17.27 8.52
CA PRO A 406 -3.87 17.44 7.07
C PRO A 406 -2.50 17.85 6.56
N LEU A 407 -2.10 17.32 5.41
CA LEU A 407 -0.88 17.74 4.74
C LEU A 407 -1.19 18.80 3.69
N ALA A 408 -0.46 19.90 3.70
CA ALA A 408 -0.52 20.87 2.61
C ALA A 408 0.14 20.29 1.35
N CYS A 409 -0.44 20.54 0.18
CA CYS A 409 0.10 20.08 -1.10
C CYS A 409 1.55 20.58 -1.28
N PRO A 410 2.55 19.69 -1.29
CA PRO A 410 3.94 20.08 -1.46
C PRO A 410 4.29 20.30 -2.94
N PHE A 411 3.41 19.84 -3.83
CA PHE A 411 3.63 19.83 -5.27
C PHE A 411 2.60 20.72 -5.97
N SER A 412 3.06 21.47 -6.96
CA SER A 412 2.23 22.27 -7.85
C SER A 412 1.91 21.49 -9.12
N TYR A 413 0.71 21.65 -9.66
CA TYR A 413 0.43 21.13 -10.99
C TYR A 413 1.20 21.91 -12.06
N PHE A 414 1.48 21.27 -13.20
CA PHE A 414 2.17 21.89 -14.33
C PHE A 414 1.42 23.11 -14.93
N PHE A 415 0.14 23.27 -14.60
CA PHE A 415 -0.72 24.39 -15.01
C PHE A 415 -0.97 25.42 -13.88
N GLY A 416 -0.33 25.29 -12.72
CA GLY A 416 -0.39 26.29 -11.65
C GLY A 416 -1.45 26.00 -10.57
N SER A 417 -2.58 26.71 -10.60
CA SER A 417 -3.54 26.73 -9.48
C SER A 417 -4.06 25.34 -9.14
N THR A 418 -3.94 24.99 -7.87
CA THR A 418 -4.24 23.66 -7.33
C THR A 418 -5.75 23.38 -7.34
N PRO A 419 -6.20 22.33 -8.05
CA PRO A 419 -7.42 21.60 -7.70
C PRO A 419 -7.47 21.26 -6.20
N ASN A 420 -8.63 20.80 -5.71
CA ASN A 420 -8.82 20.36 -4.32
C ASN A 420 -7.97 19.12 -3.92
N SER A 421 -7.13 18.62 -4.82
CA SER A 421 -6.30 17.42 -4.71
C SER A 421 -4.84 17.77 -5.04
N CYS A 422 -3.88 17.15 -4.37
CA CYS A 422 -2.46 17.35 -4.66
C CYS A 422 -1.99 16.44 -5.80
N PRO A 423 -0.98 16.86 -6.61
CA PRO A 423 -0.38 15.95 -7.58
C PRO A 423 0.34 14.80 -6.86
N GLU A 424 0.36 13.61 -7.47
CA GLU A 424 1.03 12.42 -6.93
C GLU A 424 2.55 12.58 -6.91
N TYR A 425 3.11 13.31 -7.87
CA TYR A 425 4.56 13.50 -8.04
C TYR A 425 4.91 14.98 -8.25
N PRO A 426 6.12 15.43 -7.84
CA PRO A 426 6.55 16.82 -7.97
C PRO A 426 6.70 17.29 -9.42
N MET A 427 7.12 16.39 -10.32
CA MET A 427 7.36 16.71 -11.73
C MET A 427 6.30 16.03 -12.60
N PRO A 428 5.81 16.71 -13.65
CA PRO A 428 4.96 16.06 -14.63
C PRO A 428 5.75 15.01 -15.41
N ASP A 429 5.09 13.90 -15.71
CA ASP A 429 5.57 12.95 -16.70
C ASP A 429 5.53 13.62 -18.08
N GLN A 430 6.63 13.54 -18.81
CA GLN A 430 6.73 14.09 -20.15
C GLN A 430 6.83 12.97 -21.17
N GLY A 431 6.01 13.02 -22.22
CA GLY A 431 6.02 12.01 -23.28
C GLY A 431 5.71 12.58 -24.65
N ALA A 432 6.06 11.82 -25.70
CA ALA A 432 5.62 12.12 -27.05
C ALA A 432 4.16 11.69 -27.22
N GLY A 433 3.32 12.54 -27.78
CA GLY A 433 1.92 12.23 -28.05
C GLY A 433 1.49 12.68 -29.44
N SER A 434 0.33 12.18 -29.86
CA SER A 434 -0.37 12.64 -31.06
C SER A 434 -1.70 13.27 -30.65
N PHE A 435 -2.14 14.28 -31.40
CA PHE A 435 -3.41 14.96 -31.19
C PHE A 435 -4.10 15.17 -32.54
N GLN A 436 -5.40 14.90 -32.59
CA GLN A 436 -6.22 15.19 -33.77
C GLN A 436 -7.60 15.72 -33.33
N PRO A 437 -8.01 16.92 -33.79
CA PRO A 437 -9.34 17.44 -33.54
C PRO A 437 -10.36 16.85 -34.52
N PHE A 438 -11.60 16.72 -34.06
CA PHE A 438 -12.74 16.19 -34.79
C PHE A 438 -13.97 17.08 -34.60
N GLU A 439 -15.05 16.81 -35.33
CA GLU A 439 -16.30 17.57 -35.24
C GLU A 439 -16.95 17.48 -33.85
N GLY A 440 -16.97 16.28 -33.28
CA GLY A 440 -17.60 15.96 -31.99
C GLY A 440 -16.62 15.84 -30.83
N GLY A 441 -15.38 16.32 -30.97
CA GLY A 441 -14.37 16.20 -29.92
C GLY A 441 -12.94 16.19 -30.44
N PHE A 442 -12.08 15.43 -29.77
CA PHE A 442 -10.70 15.21 -30.20
C PHE A 442 -10.15 13.87 -29.70
N MET A 443 -9.08 13.39 -30.32
CA MET A 443 -8.32 12.23 -29.84
C MET A 443 -6.92 12.62 -29.40
N ILE A 444 -6.42 11.95 -28.37
CA ILE A 444 -5.03 12.00 -27.91
C ILE A 444 -4.44 10.61 -27.93
N GLY A 445 -3.31 10.43 -28.60
CA GLY A 445 -2.57 9.17 -28.66
C GLY A 445 -1.34 9.24 -27.76
N MET A 446 -1.22 8.32 -26.81
CA MET A 446 -0.05 8.16 -25.95
C MET A 446 0.62 6.81 -26.25
N PRO A 447 1.90 6.78 -26.67
CA PRO A 447 2.63 5.54 -26.90
C PRO A 447 2.73 4.71 -25.62
N THR A 448 2.56 3.40 -25.77
CA THR A 448 2.71 2.40 -24.70
C THR A 448 3.56 1.24 -25.22
N ALA A 449 3.98 0.32 -24.34
CA ALA A 449 4.74 -0.86 -24.76
C ALA A 449 3.98 -1.77 -25.74
N GLY A 450 2.65 -1.76 -25.72
CA GLY A 450 1.79 -2.63 -26.54
C GLY A 450 1.14 -1.97 -27.75
N GLY A 451 1.43 -0.69 -28.03
CA GLY A 451 0.75 0.08 -29.07
C GLY A 451 0.55 1.53 -28.65
N THR A 452 -0.52 2.16 -29.12
CA THR A 452 -0.88 3.53 -28.72
C THR A 452 -2.17 3.49 -27.91
N ASN A 453 -2.16 4.03 -26.69
CA ASN A 453 -3.39 4.25 -25.95
C ASN A 453 -4.04 5.54 -26.45
N VAL A 454 -5.22 5.41 -27.06
CA VAL A 454 -5.98 6.50 -27.67
C VAL A 454 -7.12 6.90 -26.74
N TYR A 455 -7.08 8.14 -26.27
CA TYR A 455 -8.14 8.75 -25.48
C TYR A 455 -9.03 9.56 -26.41
N VAL A 456 -10.31 9.21 -26.48
CA VAL A 456 -11.33 9.90 -27.26
C VAL A 456 -12.11 10.81 -26.32
N MET A 457 -11.98 12.12 -26.49
CA MET A 457 -12.63 13.15 -25.68
C MET A 457 -13.82 13.73 -26.45
N TYR A 458 -15.04 13.42 -26.04
CA TYR A 458 -16.26 13.90 -26.71
C TYR A 458 -16.69 15.28 -26.19
N THR A 459 -17.36 16.08 -27.02
CA THR A 459 -17.84 17.43 -26.64
C THR A 459 -18.88 17.44 -25.51
N ASP A 460 -19.51 16.31 -25.21
CA ASP A 460 -20.44 16.17 -24.07
C ASP A 460 -19.72 15.97 -22.72
N GLY A 461 -18.39 16.01 -22.71
CA GLY A 461 -17.57 15.84 -21.52
C GLY A 461 -17.34 14.37 -21.14
N SER A 462 -17.86 13.40 -21.89
CA SER A 462 -17.50 11.99 -21.71
C SER A 462 -16.21 11.68 -22.45
N TRP A 463 -15.47 10.66 -22.00
CA TRP A 463 -14.34 10.12 -22.76
C TRP A 463 -14.33 8.61 -22.76
N ILE A 464 -13.59 8.03 -23.71
CA ILE A 464 -13.20 6.62 -23.69
C ILE A 464 -11.71 6.43 -23.98
N SER A 465 -11.12 5.30 -23.59
CA SER A 465 -9.73 4.93 -23.92
C SER A 465 -9.69 3.59 -24.62
N MET A 466 -8.92 3.50 -25.69
CA MET A 466 -8.76 2.28 -26.48
C MET A 466 -7.29 2.07 -26.83
N VAL A 467 -6.79 0.85 -26.69
CA VAL A 467 -5.42 0.52 -27.14
C VAL A 467 -5.46 0.13 -28.60
N ALA A 468 -4.88 0.95 -29.47
CA ALA A 468 -4.72 0.64 -30.88
C ALA A 468 -3.41 -0.13 -31.09
N SER A 469 -3.50 -1.35 -31.65
CA SER A 469 -2.34 -2.15 -32.04
C SER A 469 -1.82 -1.71 -33.40
N ASN A 470 -0.51 -1.83 -33.66
CA ASN A 470 0.08 -1.41 -34.94
C ASN A 470 -0.25 -2.35 -36.12
N SER A 471 -1.15 -3.32 -35.95
CA SER A 471 -1.32 -4.47 -36.85
C SER A 471 -2.55 -4.42 -37.76
N GLN A 472 -3.51 -3.52 -37.53
CA GLN A 472 -4.68 -3.41 -38.40
C GLN A 472 -4.45 -2.41 -39.53
N PRO A 473 -4.77 -2.75 -40.79
CA PRO A 473 -4.71 -1.79 -41.88
C PRO A 473 -5.81 -0.74 -41.73
N ASP A 474 -5.48 0.51 -42.06
CA ASP A 474 -6.46 1.59 -42.10
C ASP A 474 -7.53 1.32 -43.17
N VAL A 475 -8.79 1.53 -42.83
CA VAL A 475 -9.88 1.56 -43.82
C VAL A 475 -9.75 2.88 -44.58
N ILE A 476 -9.47 2.85 -45.88
CA ILE A 476 -9.33 4.07 -46.69
C ILE A 476 -10.70 4.53 -47.17
N GLU A 477 -11.08 5.76 -46.84
CA GLU A 477 -12.33 6.39 -47.22
C GLU A 477 -12.08 7.82 -47.68
N THR A 478 -12.90 8.33 -48.59
CA THR A 478 -12.79 9.73 -49.03
C THR A 478 -13.51 10.63 -48.03
N PRO A 479 -12.79 11.51 -47.29
CA PRO A 479 -13.43 12.43 -46.36
C PRO A 479 -14.24 13.49 -47.11
N PRO A 480 -15.30 14.07 -46.51
CA PRO A 480 -15.99 15.23 -47.05
C PRO A 480 -15.05 16.43 -47.25
N ASP A 481 -15.46 17.39 -48.09
CA ASP A 481 -14.68 18.61 -48.33
C ASP A 481 -14.33 19.34 -47.02
N GLY A 482 -13.05 19.68 -46.86
CA GLY A 482 -12.54 20.33 -45.65
C GLY A 482 -12.40 19.43 -44.42
N ARG A 483 -12.52 18.10 -44.60
CA ARG A 483 -12.28 17.10 -43.57
C ARG A 483 -11.08 16.22 -43.89
N TYR A 484 -10.59 15.54 -42.87
CA TYR A 484 -9.43 14.68 -42.95
C TYR A 484 -9.79 13.26 -42.53
N GLN A 485 -9.24 12.28 -43.24
CA GLN A 485 -9.28 10.91 -42.81
C GLN A 485 -8.31 10.71 -41.63
N PRO A 486 -8.74 10.11 -40.51
CA PRO A 486 -7.84 9.64 -39.46
C PRO A 486 -7.04 8.42 -39.94
N PHE A 487 -5.76 8.34 -39.57
CA PHE A 487 -4.85 7.26 -39.94
C PHE A 487 -4.16 6.65 -38.71
N GLY A 488 -3.60 5.45 -38.87
CA GLY A 488 -2.87 4.73 -37.84
C GLY A 488 -3.73 4.47 -36.59
N ALA A 489 -3.18 4.74 -35.41
CA ALA A 489 -3.90 4.53 -34.14
C ALA A 489 -5.25 5.26 -34.09
N PHE A 490 -5.33 6.49 -34.62
CA PHE A 490 -6.59 7.23 -34.66
C PHE A 490 -7.56 6.69 -35.70
N GLY A 491 -7.07 6.24 -36.86
CA GLY A 491 -7.88 5.54 -37.87
C GLY A 491 -8.55 4.30 -37.31
N MET A 492 -7.78 3.45 -36.61
CA MET A 492 -8.27 2.24 -35.98
C MET A 492 -9.32 2.51 -34.90
N THR A 493 -9.05 3.45 -33.98
CA THR A 493 -10.01 3.84 -32.94
C THR A 493 -11.26 4.46 -33.55
N TRP A 494 -11.11 5.31 -34.56
CA TRP A 494 -12.22 5.97 -35.24
C TRP A 494 -13.11 4.99 -36.03
N ASN A 495 -12.57 3.87 -36.51
CA ASN A 495 -13.34 2.86 -37.25
C ASN A 495 -14.36 2.10 -36.38
N SER A 496 -14.30 2.22 -35.05
CA SER A 496 -15.38 1.77 -34.17
C SER A 496 -16.67 2.54 -34.48
N SER A 497 -17.78 1.84 -34.74
CA SER A 497 -19.05 2.46 -35.15
C SER A 497 -19.52 3.54 -34.18
N ASP A 498 -19.35 3.29 -32.87
CA ASP A 498 -19.82 4.19 -31.82
C ASP A 498 -18.93 5.44 -31.71
N VAL A 499 -17.61 5.25 -31.84
CA VAL A 499 -16.64 6.36 -31.87
C VAL A 499 -16.91 7.24 -33.08
N ARG A 500 -17.03 6.62 -34.25
CA ARG A 500 -17.28 7.30 -35.51
C ARG A 500 -18.55 8.14 -35.47
N ALA A 501 -19.65 7.56 -35.01
CA ALA A 501 -20.96 8.20 -34.97
C ALA A 501 -20.98 9.42 -34.04
N ARG A 502 -20.25 9.36 -32.92
CA ARG A 502 -20.19 10.45 -31.94
C ARG A 502 -19.16 11.53 -32.28
N LEU A 503 -18.03 11.13 -32.85
CA LEU A 503 -16.89 12.02 -33.06
C LEU A 503 -16.94 12.73 -34.44
N GLY A 504 -17.60 12.13 -35.44
CA GLY A 504 -17.62 12.68 -36.80
C GLY A 504 -16.25 12.63 -37.47
N TRP A 505 -16.03 13.46 -38.50
CA TRP A 505 -14.75 13.48 -39.22
C TRP A 505 -13.69 14.35 -38.54
N ALA A 506 -12.41 14.07 -38.80
CA ALA A 506 -11.33 14.93 -38.32
C ALA A 506 -11.37 16.30 -39.01
N THR A 507 -11.16 17.36 -38.24
CA THR A 507 -11.18 18.76 -38.71
C THR A 507 -9.79 19.30 -39.01
N ALA A 508 -8.74 18.57 -38.59
CA ALA A 508 -7.36 18.81 -38.98
C ALA A 508 -6.59 17.49 -39.12
N THR A 509 -5.41 17.56 -39.72
CA THR A 509 -4.44 16.45 -39.72
C THR A 509 -3.92 16.17 -38.32
N VAL A 510 -3.41 14.95 -38.10
CA VAL A 510 -2.70 14.59 -36.87
C VAL A 510 -1.53 15.54 -36.62
N SER A 511 -1.40 16.01 -35.39
CA SER A 511 -0.25 16.79 -34.91
C SER A 511 0.49 16.00 -33.83
N ASN A 512 1.82 15.92 -33.94
CA ASN A 512 2.64 15.37 -32.87
C ASN A 512 3.01 16.50 -31.92
N TYR A 513 2.99 16.21 -30.62
CA TYR A 513 3.34 17.16 -29.59
C TYR A 513 3.99 16.46 -28.40
N THR A 514 4.55 17.24 -27.49
CA THR A 514 5.03 16.72 -26.22
C THR A 514 3.97 17.00 -25.16
N TYR A 515 3.43 15.95 -24.55
CA TYR A 515 2.47 16.09 -23.48
C TYR A 515 3.18 16.13 -22.12
N LEU A 516 2.54 16.82 -21.16
CA LEU A 516 2.78 16.75 -19.74
C LEU A 516 1.59 16.03 -19.11
N SER A 517 1.86 15.06 -18.23
CA SER A 517 0.85 14.32 -17.48
C SER A 517 1.15 14.39 -15.98
N GLN A 518 0.14 14.61 -15.16
CA GLN A 518 0.24 14.49 -13.70
C GLN A 518 -0.99 13.81 -13.12
N SER A 519 -0.78 12.76 -12.34
CA SER A 519 -1.84 12.09 -11.61
C SER A 519 -2.23 12.85 -10.34
N GLU A 520 -3.50 12.77 -9.94
CA GLU A 520 -3.90 13.10 -8.58
C GLU A 520 -3.34 12.07 -7.60
N ALA A 521 -2.96 12.52 -6.41
CA ALA A 521 -2.58 11.63 -5.33
C ALA A 521 -3.71 10.63 -5.02
N ARG A 522 -3.36 9.35 -5.02
CA ARG A 522 -4.30 8.28 -4.72
C ARG A 522 -4.53 8.14 -3.21
N ASN A 523 -5.79 8.00 -2.83
CA ASN A 523 -6.18 7.48 -1.51
C ASN A 523 -6.32 5.95 -1.62
N PHE A 524 -5.29 5.19 -1.25
CA PHE A 524 -5.33 3.73 -1.38
C PHE A 524 -6.28 3.06 -0.36
N HIS A 525 -6.88 3.83 0.55
CA HIS A 525 -7.72 3.29 1.63
C HIS A 525 -9.16 3.02 1.18
N THR A 526 -9.62 3.74 0.16
CA THR A 526 -11.02 3.70 -0.26
C THR A 526 -11.17 3.04 -1.64
N GLU A 527 -10.60 1.85 -1.77
CA GLU A 527 -10.68 1.02 -2.97
C GLU A 527 -9.72 1.45 -4.10
N LYS A 528 -9.43 0.51 -4.99
CA LYS A 528 -8.41 0.56 -6.07
C LYS A 528 -8.76 1.59 -7.18
N THR A 529 -9.11 2.83 -6.85
CA THR A 529 -9.65 3.81 -7.80
C THR A 529 -8.76 3.98 -9.04
N ALA A 530 -9.40 4.02 -10.22
CA ALA A 530 -8.74 4.35 -11.46
C ALA A 530 -8.05 5.73 -11.37
N ILE A 531 -6.88 5.85 -11.96
CA ILE A 531 -6.01 7.03 -11.81
C ILE A 531 -6.67 8.22 -12.49
N LYS A 532 -6.99 9.25 -11.71
CA LYS A 532 -7.35 10.57 -12.20
C LYS A 532 -6.08 11.31 -12.55
N PHE A 533 -6.04 11.95 -13.71
CA PHE A 533 -4.85 12.66 -14.16
C PHE A 533 -5.18 13.89 -15.00
N TYR A 534 -4.22 14.79 -15.07
CA TYR A 534 -4.24 15.98 -15.90
C TYR A 534 -3.31 15.78 -17.08
N LEU A 535 -3.70 16.26 -18.26
CA LEU A 535 -2.90 16.18 -19.47
C LEU A 535 -2.83 17.54 -20.16
N SER A 536 -1.65 17.98 -20.59
CA SER A 536 -1.50 19.18 -21.41
C SER A 536 -1.96 18.91 -22.85
N LEU A 537 -2.57 19.89 -23.50
CA LEU A 537 -2.93 19.88 -24.92
C LEU A 537 -1.90 20.68 -25.75
N PRO A 538 -1.87 20.48 -27.09
CA PRO A 538 -0.98 21.24 -27.97
C PRO A 538 -1.15 22.77 -27.92
N ASP A 539 -2.33 23.24 -27.51
CA ASP A 539 -2.65 24.67 -27.37
C ASP A 539 -2.27 25.25 -25.99
N GLY A 540 -1.64 24.47 -25.13
CA GLY A 540 -1.20 24.87 -23.80
C GLY A 540 -2.26 24.75 -22.71
N ARG A 541 -3.51 24.39 -23.05
CA ARG A 541 -4.53 24.10 -22.03
C ARG A 541 -4.26 22.77 -21.34
N ALA A 542 -4.80 22.58 -20.15
CA ALA A 542 -4.83 21.28 -19.48
C ALA A 542 -6.26 20.70 -19.50
N ILE A 543 -6.36 19.39 -19.57
CA ILE A 543 -7.60 18.66 -19.35
C ILE A 543 -7.47 17.77 -18.13
N TYR A 544 -8.54 17.67 -17.35
CA TYR A 544 -8.68 16.73 -16.26
C TYR A 544 -9.44 15.49 -16.75
N VAL A 545 -8.86 14.30 -16.58
CA VAL A 545 -9.40 13.02 -17.02
C VAL A 545 -9.80 12.21 -15.80
N ASN A 546 -11.11 12.03 -15.60
CA ASN A 546 -11.68 11.34 -14.45
C ASN A 546 -12.37 10.03 -14.88
N PRO A 547 -11.78 8.85 -14.63
CA PRO A 547 -12.39 7.57 -14.95
C PRO A 547 -13.63 7.30 -14.09
N LEU A 548 -14.73 6.85 -14.71
CA LEU A 548 -16.01 6.66 -14.02
C LEU A 548 -16.03 5.38 -13.18
N THR A 549 -15.35 4.31 -13.62
CA THR A 549 -15.28 3.06 -12.86
C THR A 549 -13.92 2.37 -12.98
N MET A 550 -13.67 1.49 -12.03
CA MET A 550 -12.51 0.61 -11.96
C MET A 550 -12.55 -0.57 -12.94
N VAL A 551 -13.75 -1.12 -13.19
CA VAL A 551 -13.90 -2.41 -13.89
C VAL A 551 -13.63 -2.25 -15.38
N SER A 552 -13.80 -1.04 -15.89
CA SER A 552 -13.40 -0.66 -17.23
C SER A 552 -12.92 0.79 -17.15
N PRO A 553 -11.59 1.02 -17.00
CA PRO A 553 -10.99 2.36 -17.04
C PRO A 553 -11.07 2.99 -18.44
N GLU A 554 -11.87 2.40 -19.32
CA GLU A 554 -12.03 2.78 -20.72
C GLU A 554 -13.12 3.84 -20.90
N TYR A 555 -13.77 4.33 -19.83
CA TYR A 555 -14.73 5.43 -19.92
C TYR A 555 -14.71 6.36 -18.70
N GLY A 556 -15.03 7.62 -18.92
CA GLY A 556 -15.05 8.61 -17.85
C GLY A 556 -15.65 9.96 -18.22
N THR A 557 -15.38 10.96 -17.39
CA THR A 557 -15.66 12.38 -17.64
C THR A 557 -14.37 13.19 -17.76
N TRP A 558 -14.38 14.24 -18.56
CA TRP A 558 -13.25 15.15 -18.72
C TRP A 558 -13.70 16.61 -18.72
N THR A 559 -12.82 17.50 -18.29
CA THR A 559 -13.08 18.96 -18.23
C THR A 559 -11.81 19.75 -18.54
N TYR A 560 -11.93 20.98 -19.04
CA TYR A 560 -10.81 21.91 -19.15
C TYR A 560 -10.45 22.50 -17.77
N GLN A 561 -9.16 22.79 -17.57
CA GLN A 561 -8.63 23.47 -16.40
C GLN A 561 -8.02 24.82 -16.77
#